data_AF-A0A938Z792-F1
#
_entry.id   AF-A0A938Z792-F1
#
_cell.length_a   1.000
_cell.length_b   1.000
_cell.length_c   1.000
_cell.angle_alpha   90.00
_cell.angle_beta   90.00
_cell.angle_gamma   90.00
#
_symmetry.space_group_name_H-M   'P 1'
#
loop_
_entity.id
_entity.type
_entity.pdbx_description
1 polymer ?
#
loop_
_entity_poly.entity_id
_entity_poly.type
_entity_poly.pdbx_seq_one_letter_code
_entity_poly.pdbx_strand_id
1 'polypeptide(L)'
;MLIGQRMAGKLRCAPQCLYNNLFEAHVNGNNIEARANMLQAAYQAGIAFTRSYVGYVHGIAHSLGGRYGIPHGLANAVILPHMLRAYGPVAEPKLAELACDASIAPAKADDHTAAQAFITWIDNMNARLGIPRYLEGINAADVPPMAAHAAAESNPLYPVPRLMGAEQLASMYRVIAGGHFADEPAVRAGEGQRRSTERPSRVARTAERKVAAWSSKK
;
A
#
# COMPACT_ATOMS: atom_id res chain seq x y z
N MET A 1 5.54 -27.42 -18.22
CA MET A 1 4.48 -27.83 -17.28
C MET A 1 4.97 -29.02 -16.44
N LEU A 2 5.94 -28.85 -15.52
CA LEU A 2 6.41 -29.95 -14.62
C LEU A 2 7.38 -29.52 -13.49
N ILE A 3 7.40 -28.25 -13.08
CA ILE A 3 8.20 -27.78 -11.92
C ILE A 3 7.32 -27.20 -10.79
N GLY A 4 6.03 -26.94 -11.05
CA GLY A 4 5.12 -26.26 -10.10
C GLY A 4 4.44 -27.13 -9.05
N GLN A 5 4.45 -28.46 -9.15
CA GLN A 5 3.61 -29.32 -8.30
C GLN A 5 4.34 -30.10 -7.20
N ARG A 6 5.67 -30.03 -7.10
CA ARG A 6 6.43 -30.77 -6.07
C ARG A 6 7.01 -29.94 -4.92
N MET A 7 6.83 -28.61 -4.95
CA MET A 7 7.11 -27.75 -3.77
C MET A 7 5.84 -27.40 -2.97
N ALA A 8 4.67 -27.88 -3.39
CA ALA A 8 3.40 -27.69 -2.69
C ALA A 8 3.22 -28.62 -1.46
N GLY A 9 4.13 -29.57 -1.23
CA GLY A 9 4.00 -30.59 -0.18
C GLY A 9 4.62 -30.26 1.18
N LYS A 10 5.37 -29.14 1.31
CA LYS A 10 6.09 -28.78 2.56
C LYS A 10 6.12 -27.28 2.88
N LEU A 11 5.17 -26.50 2.37
CA LEU A 11 4.87 -25.16 2.90
C LEU A 11 3.46 -25.18 3.53
N ARG A 12 3.36 -25.74 4.74
CA ARG A 12 2.27 -25.43 5.66
C ARG A 12 2.71 -24.40 6.71
N CYS A 13 3.58 -23.47 6.34
CA CYS A 13 3.60 -22.17 6.99
C CYS A 13 2.63 -21.28 6.21
N ALA A 14 1.33 -21.49 6.43
CA ALA A 14 0.30 -20.62 5.90
C ALA A 14 0.66 -19.17 6.28
N PRO A 15 0.47 -18.15 5.45
CA PRO A 15 0.66 -16.77 5.87
C PRO A 15 -0.13 -16.31 7.12
N GLN A 16 -1.07 -17.10 7.64
CA GLN A 16 -1.55 -17.04 9.03
C GLN A 16 -0.41 -17.18 10.08
N CYS A 17 0.57 -18.04 9.83
CA CYS A 17 1.83 -18.13 10.58
C CYS A 17 2.64 -16.84 10.40
N LEU A 18 2.71 -16.23 9.22
CA LEU A 18 3.50 -15.01 9.05
C LEU A 18 2.85 -13.82 9.77
N TYR A 19 1.51 -13.70 9.73
CA TYR A 19 0.77 -12.68 10.47
C TYR A 19 1.05 -12.76 11.98
N ASN A 20 0.86 -13.95 12.55
CA ASN A 20 0.97 -14.14 13.99
C ASN A 20 2.43 -14.12 14.46
N ASN A 21 3.34 -14.78 13.74
CA ASN A 21 4.74 -14.84 14.15
C ASN A 21 5.47 -13.50 13.92
N LEU A 22 5.14 -12.72 12.88
CA LEU A 22 5.79 -11.42 12.66
C LEU A 22 5.44 -10.45 13.78
N PHE A 23 4.15 -10.30 14.09
CA PHE A 23 3.74 -9.41 15.16
C PHE A 23 4.25 -9.89 16.52
N GLU A 24 4.12 -11.19 16.82
CA GLU A 24 4.61 -11.75 18.08
C GLU A 24 6.13 -11.58 18.24
N ALA A 25 6.91 -11.84 17.20
CA ALA A 25 8.36 -11.63 17.24
C ALA A 25 8.75 -10.15 17.41
N HIS A 26 7.89 -9.22 16.98
CA HIS A 26 8.08 -7.79 17.17
C HIS A 26 7.78 -7.35 18.60
N VAL A 27 6.62 -7.73 19.16
CA VAL A 27 6.22 -7.30 20.51
C VAL A 27 6.86 -8.11 21.63
N ASN A 28 7.29 -9.34 21.35
CA ASN A 28 7.90 -10.26 22.29
C ASN A 28 9.17 -10.90 21.68
N GLY A 29 10.27 -10.15 21.70
CA GLY A 29 11.56 -10.59 21.13
C GLY A 29 12.19 -11.82 21.79
N ASN A 30 11.64 -12.30 22.91
CA ASN A 30 12.06 -13.52 23.60
C ASN A 30 11.25 -14.76 23.17
N ASN A 31 10.21 -14.59 22.35
CA ASN A 31 9.46 -15.71 21.80
C ASN A 31 10.31 -16.43 20.74
N ILE A 32 11.06 -17.44 21.18
CA ILE A 32 11.98 -18.20 20.33
C ILE A 32 11.24 -18.93 19.20
N GLU A 33 10.03 -19.42 19.44
CA GLU A 33 9.23 -20.08 18.42
C GLU A 33 8.85 -19.10 17.31
N ALA A 34 8.32 -17.92 17.68
CA ALA A 34 7.98 -16.88 16.71
C ALA A 34 9.20 -16.43 15.90
N ARG A 35 10.36 -16.26 16.55
CA ARG A 35 11.61 -15.91 15.87
C ARG A 35 12.14 -17.01 14.97
N ALA A 36 12.04 -18.27 15.37
CA ALA A 36 12.43 -19.41 14.54
C ALA A 36 11.56 -19.50 13.29
N ASN A 37 10.25 -19.31 13.44
CA ASN A 37 9.30 -19.27 12.32
C ASN A 37 9.62 -18.10 11.37
N MET A 38 9.90 -16.91 11.89
CA MET A 38 10.30 -15.75 11.08
C MET A 38 11.65 -15.94 10.38
N LEU A 39 12.62 -16.58 11.04
CA LEU A 39 13.92 -16.91 10.44
C LEU A 39 13.74 -17.89 9.27
N GLN A 40 12.93 -18.93 9.45
CA GLN A 40 12.62 -19.88 8.39
C GLN A 40 11.90 -19.20 7.22
N ALA A 41 10.92 -18.35 7.50
CA ALA A 41 10.22 -17.59 6.47
C ALA A 41 11.18 -16.66 5.69
N ALA A 42 12.05 -15.93 6.39
CA ALA A 42 13.05 -15.06 5.76
C ALA A 42 14.05 -15.86 4.90
N TYR A 43 14.49 -17.02 5.37
CA TYR A 43 15.37 -17.91 4.60
C TYR A 43 14.70 -18.42 3.31
N GLN A 44 13.44 -18.84 3.39
CA GLN A 44 12.69 -19.30 2.23
C GLN A 44 12.43 -18.16 1.23
N ALA A 45 12.08 -16.97 1.72
CA ALA A 45 11.98 -15.77 0.89
C ALA A 45 13.32 -15.46 0.18
N GLY A 46 14.44 -15.64 0.90
CA GLY A 46 15.79 -15.51 0.35
C GLY A 46 16.11 -16.53 -0.75
N ILE A 47 15.64 -17.77 -0.64
CA ILE A 47 15.76 -18.74 -1.73
C ILE A 47 14.92 -18.31 -2.93
N ALA A 48 13.69 -17.84 -2.69
CA ALA A 48 12.77 -17.44 -3.75
C ALA A 48 13.31 -16.25 -4.57
N PHE A 49 13.72 -15.16 -3.93
CA PHE A 49 14.18 -13.97 -4.64
C PHE A 49 15.51 -14.18 -5.40
N THR A 50 16.28 -15.22 -5.06
CA THR A 50 17.60 -15.49 -5.66
C THR A 50 17.40 -16.17 -7.01
N ARG A 51 16.26 -16.84 -7.18
CA ARG A 51 15.88 -17.54 -8.40
C ARG A 51 14.92 -16.72 -9.26
N SER A 52 14.17 -15.81 -8.65
CA SER A 52 13.09 -15.07 -9.29
C SER A 52 13.29 -13.56 -9.28
N TYR A 53 14.45 -13.05 -8.85
CA TYR A 53 14.69 -11.61 -8.66
C TYR A 53 13.62 -10.96 -7.77
N VAL A 54 13.52 -9.63 -7.83
CA VAL A 54 12.58 -8.79 -7.09
C VAL A 54 11.71 -7.98 -8.06
N GLY A 55 11.20 -6.82 -7.66
CA GLY A 55 10.35 -5.98 -8.50
C GLY A 55 10.49 -4.48 -8.17
N TYR A 56 9.61 -3.65 -8.74
CA TYR A 56 9.65 -2.19 -8.58
C TYR A 56 9.63 -1.70 -7.12
N VAL A 57 9.10 -2.50 -6.19
CA VAL A 57 9.18 -2.19 -4.74
C VAL A 57 10.64 -1.99 -4.31
N HIS A 58 11.53 -2.91 -4.71
CA HIS A 58 12.95 -2.83 -4.38
C HIS A 58 13.66 -1.73 -5.15
N GLY A 59 13.40 -1.58 -6.46
CA GLY A 59 14.04 -0.53 -7.27
C GLY A 59 13.72 0.88 -6.75
N ILE A 60 12.47 1.12 -6.33
CA ILE A 60 12.10 2.37 -5.65
C ILE A 60 12.81 2.48 -4.29
N ALA A 61 12.79 1.41 -3.48
CA ALA A 61 13.44 1.41 -2.17
C ALA A 61 14.95 1.68 -2.23
N HIS A 62 15.66 1.15 -3.24
CA HIS A 62 17.10 1.38 -3.43
C HIS A 62 17.38 2.85 -3.74
N SER A 63 16.59 3.48 -4.62
CA SER A 63 16.77 4.90 -4.92
C SER A 63 16.50 5.80 -3.71
N LEU A 64 15.47 5.49 -2.90
CA LEU A 64 15.15 6.22 -1.66
C LEU A 64 16.25 6.04 -0.61
N GLY A 65 16.75 4.82 -0.46
CA GLY A 65 17.88 4.51 0.42
C GLY A 65 19.15 5.24 -0.01
N GLY A 66 19.45 5.26 -1.31
CA GLY A 66 20.60 5.95 -1.86
C GLY A 66 20.52 7.48 -1.75
N ARG A 67 19.32 8.06 -1.91
CA ARG A 67 19.13 9.51 -1.85
C ARG A 67 19.00 10.06 -0.43
N TYR A 68 18.24 9.38 0.43
CA TYR A 68 17.81 9.90 1.73
C TYR A 68 18.26 9.04 2.92
N GLY A 69 18.95 7.92 2.70
CA GLY A 69 19.35 7.01 3.77
C GLY A 69 18.17 6.29 4.45
N ILE A 70 17.00 6.24 3.80
CA ILE A 70 15.82 5.57 4.37
C ILE A 70 16.12 4.07 4.54
N PRO A 71 15.88 3.48 5.74
CA PRO A 71 16.12 2.07 5.96
C PRO A 71 15.37 1.19 4.96
N HIS A 72 16.08 0.24 4.35
CA HIS A 72 15.55 -0.58 3.25
C HIS A 72 14.25 -1.31 3.61
N GLY A 73 14.19 -1.95 4.79
CA GLY A 73 12.99 -2.64 5.27
C GLY A 73 11.79 -1.72 5.42
N LEU A 74 12.01 -0.50 5.95
CA LEU A 74 10.97 0.52 6.08
C LEU A 74 10.46 0.95 4.71
N ALA A 75 11.36 1.31 3.79
CA ALA A 75 10.97 1.73 2.44
C ALA A 75 10.12 0.65 1.75
N ASN A 76 10.59 -0.61 1.73
CA ASN A 76 9.84 -1.71 1.10
C ASN A 76 8.46 -1.91 1.74
N ALA A 77 8.37 -1.86 3.07
CA ALA A 77 7.10 -2.06 3.77
C ALA A 77 6.07 -0.98 3.42
N VAL A 78 6.50 0.29 3.30
CA VAL A 78 5.62 1.40 2.88
C VAL A 78 5.22 1.28 1.40
N ILE A 79 6.17 0.95 0.52
CA ILE A 79 5.94 0.91 -0.93
C ILE A 79 5.03 -0.25 -1.35
N LEU A 80 5.20 -1.42 -0.72
CA LEU A 80 4.58 -2.68 -1.12
C LEU A 80 3.06 -2.57 -1.37
N PRO A 81 2.22 -2.15 -0.41
CA PRO A 81 0.78 -2.11 -0.63
C PRO A 81 0.36 -1.12 -1.72
N HIS A 82 1.06 0.01 -1.88
CA HIS A 82 0.80 0.97 -2.96
C HIS A 82 1.14 0.40 -4.33
N MET A 83 2.27 -0.30 -4.45
CA MET A 83 2.69 -0.91 -5.70
C MET A 83 1.76 -2.06 -6.12
N LEU A 84 1.30 -2.89 -5.17
CA LEU A 84 0.33 -3.96 -5.45
C LEU A 84 -0.98 -3.40 -6.01
N ARG A 85 -1.50 -2.31 -5.43
CA ARG A 85 -2.66 -1.59 -5.97
C ARG A 85 -2.40 -1.03 -7.36
N ALA A 86 -1.21 -0.48 -7.60
CA ALA A 86 -0.85 0.10 -8.88
C ALA A 86 -0.82 -0.94 -10.02
N TYR A 87 -0.43 -2.18 -9.74
CA TYR A 87 -0.54 -3.27 -10.73
C TYR A 87 -2.00 -3.52 -11.14
N GLY A 88 -2.94 -3.42 -10.20
CA GLY A 88 -4.37 -3.58 -10.47
C GLY A 88 -4.73 -5.00 -10.92
N PRO A 89 -5.70 -5.17 -11.84
CA PRO A 89 -6.27 -6.48 -12.19
C PRO A 89 -5.27 -7.54 -12.66
N VAL A 90 -4.15 -7.13 -13.27
CA VAL A 90 -3.12 -8.06 -13.76
C VAL A 90 -2.42 -8.84 -12.63
N ALA A 91 -2.42 -8.31 -11.41
CA ALA A 91 -1.82 -8.98 -10.25
C ALA A 91 -2.84 -9.78 -9.43
N GLU A 92 -4.14 -9.56 -9.62
CA GLU A 92 -5.20 -10.14 -8.78
C GLU A 92 -5.16 -11.66 -8.69
N PRO A 93 -5.02 -12.44 -9.79
CA PRO A 93 -5.01 -13.91 -9.69
C PRO A 93 -3.89 -14.45 -8.80
N LYS A 94 -2.69 -13.87 -8.91
CA LYS A 94 -1.54 -14.28 -8.09
C LYS A 94 -1.68 -13.83 -6.64
N LEU A 95 -2.24 -12.64 -6.40
CA LEU A 95 -2.50 -12.16 -5.05
C LEU A 95 -3.60 -12.96 -4.37
N ALA A 96 -4.61 -13.40 -5.12
CA ALA A 96 -5.68 -14.27 -4.64
C ALA A 96 -5.14 -15.65 -4.22
N GLU A 97 -4.26 -16.26 -5.03
CA GLU A 97 -3.57 -17.51 -4.68
C GLU A 97 -2.82 -17.34 -3.34
N LEU A 98 -2.03 -16.27 -3.21
CA LEU A 98 -1.33 -15.95 -1.95
C LEU A 98 -2.29 -15.74 -0.78
N ALA A 99 -3.43 -15.07 -0.99
CA ALA A 99 -4.44 -14.83 0.03
C ALA A 99 -5.14 -16.11 0.51
N CYS A 100 -5.39 -17.05 -0.41
CA CYS A 100 -5.99 -18.33 -0.10
C CYS A 100 -5.01 -19.25 0.61
N ASP A 101 -3.77 -19.36 0.12
CA ASP A 101 -2.69 -20.10 0.77
C ASP A 101 -2.39 -19.54 2.17
N ALA A 102 -2.57 -18.22 2.33
CA ALA A 102 -2.52 -17.51 3.58
C ALA A 102 -3.60 -17.83 4.60
N SER A 103 -4.71 -18.40 4.16
CA SER A 103 -5.96 -18.36 4.94
C SER A 103 -6.41 -16.93 5.28
N ILE A 104 -5.98 -15.92 4.51
CA ILE A 104 -6.49 -14.54 4.59
C ILE A 104 -7.86 -14.44 3.90
N ALA A 105 -8.02 -15.15 2.78
CA ALA A 105 -9.26 -15.25 2.04
C ALA A 105 -9.75 -16.71 1.97
N PRO A 106 -11.07 -16.95 1.88
CA PRO A 106 -11.60 -18.28 1.62
C PRO A 106 -11.13 -18.83 0.27
N ALA A 107 -10.88 -20.14 0.18
CA ALA A 107 -10.40 -20.79 -1.06
C ALA A 107 -11.34 -20.65 -2.28
N LYS A 108 -12.57 -20.17 -2.10
CA LYS A 108 -13.57 -19.93 -3.16
C LYS A 108 -13.87 -18.44 -3.36
N ALA A 109 -13.12 -17.55 -2.74
CA ALA A 109 -13.27 -16.11 -2.97
C ALA A 109 -12.90 -15.77 -4.43
N ASP A 110 -13.54 -14.76 -5.00
CA ASP A 110 -13.15 -14.23 -6.30
C ASP A 110 -11.78 -13.53 -6.22
N ASP A 111 -11.04 -13.54 -7.33
CA ASP A 111 -9.66 -13.04 -7.39
C ASP A 111 -9.53 -11.59 -6.90
N HIS A 112 -10.49 -10.75 -7.29
CA HIS A 112 -10.49 -9.34 -6.91
C HIS A 112 -10.63 -9.19 -5.38
N THR A 113 -11.66 -9.80 -4.79
CA THR A 113 -11.90 -9.75 -3.34
C THR A 113 -10.73 -10.34 -2.56
N ALA A 114 -10.19 -11.48 -2.99
CA ALA A 114 -9.07 -12.14 -2.33
C ALA A 114 -7.78 -11.28 -2.41
N ALA A 115 -7.49 -10.68 -3.55
CA ALA A 115 -6.37 -9.77 -3.72
C ALA A 115 -6.51 -8.52 -2.84
N GLN A 116 -7.71 -7.92 -2.77
CA GLN A 116 -7.97 -6.78 -1.87
C GLN A 116 -7.83 -7.16 -0.40
N ALA A 117 -8.28 -8.35 -0.01
CA ALA A 117 -8.09 -8.86 1.35
C ALA A 117 -6.60 -9.01 1.69
N PHE A 118 -5.79 -9.51 0.76
CA PHE A 118 -4.34 -9.62 0.92
C PHE A 118 -3.65 -8.26 1.10
N ILE A 119 -3.98 -7.28 0.25
CA ILE A 119 -3.43 -5.93 0.34
C ILE A 119 -3.86 -5.26 1.66
N THR A 120 -5.13 -5.45 2.07
CA THR A 120 -5.65 -4.94 3.34
C THR A 120 -4.94 -5.56 4.54
N TRP A 121 -4.64 -6.86 4.47
CA TRP A 121 -3.86 -7.54 5.50
C TRP A 121 -2.45 -6.95 5.65
N ILE A 122 -1.78 -6.59 4.55
CA ILE A 122 -0.47 -5.91 4.58
C ILE A 122 -0.58 -4.54 5.25
N ASP A 123 -1.56 -3.72 4.85
CA ASP A 123 -1.80 -2.40 5.46
C ASP A 123 -2.02 -2.52 6.97
N ASN A 124 -2.84 -3.49 7.40
CA ASN A 124 -3.14 -3.72 8.81
C ASN A 124 -1.91 -4.18 9.59
N MET A 125 -1.08 -5.06 9.00
CA MET A 125 0.17 -5.48 9.62
C MET A 125 1.14 -4.30 9.78
N ASN A 126 1.32 -3.49 8.73
CA ASN A 126 2.15 -2.29 8.79
C ASN A 126 1.69 -1.34 9.91
N ALA A 127 0.39 -1.05 9.97
CA ALA A 127 -0.16 -0.18 11.02
C ALA A 127 0.10 -0.75 12.43
N ARG A 128 -0.05 -2.06 12.60
CA ARG A 128 0.18 -2.76 13.87
C ARG A 128 1.66 -2.76 14.29
N LEU A 129 2.58 -2.72 13.32
CA LEU A 129 4.03 -2.61 13.53
C LEU A 129 4.52 -1.16 13.65
N GLY A 130 3.62 -0.17 13.60
CA GLY A 130 3.99 1.25 13.63
C GLY A 130 4.69 1.75 12.36
N ILE A 131 4.54 1.03 11.24
CA ILE A 131 5.07 1.44 9.94
C ILE A 131 4.12 2.48 9.33
N PRO A 132 4.61 3.68 8.97
CA PRO A 132 3.76 4.73 8.42
C PRO A 132 3.18 4.34 7.06
N ARG A 133 2.03 4.92 6.69
CA ARG A 133 1.40 4.67 5.38
C ARG A 133 2.13 5.39 4.23
N TYR A 134 2.85 6.45 4.55
CA TYR A 134 3.54 7.33 3.61
C TYR A 134 4.94 7.66 4.13
N LEU A 135 5.83 8.04 3.22
CA LEU A 135 7.16 8.55 3.58
C LEU A 135 7.16 10.07 3.48
N GLU A 136 7.52 10.72 4.58
CA GLU A 136 7.72 12.16 4.63
C GLU A 136 9.16 12.53 4.19
N GLY A 137 9.40 13.80 3.88
CA GLY A 137 10.75 14.30 3.58
C GLY A 137 11.24 14.06 2.15
N ILE A 138 10.39 13.55 1.26
CA ILE A 138 10.73 13.41 -0.17
C ILE A 138 10.58 14.78 -0.84
N ASN A 139 11.61 15.25 -1.55
CA ASN A 139 11.54 16.44 -2.38
C ASN A 139 11.04 16.09 -3.79
N ALA A 140 10.14 16.92 -4.35
CA ALA A 140 9.60 16.74 -5.69
C ALA A 140 10.70 16.79 -6.76
N ALA A 141 11.69 17.67 -6.58
CA ALA A 141 12.82 17.83 -7.48
C ALA A 141 13.69 16.56 -7.63
N ASP A 142 13.67 15.67 -6.62
CA ASP A 142 14.47 14.45 -6.64
C ASP A 142 13.74 13.27 -7.31
N VAL A 143 12.43 13.39 -7.54
CA VAL A 143 11.62 12.32 -8.11
C VAL A 143 12.06 11.94 -9.53
N PRO A 144 12.31 12.86 -10.48
CA PRO A 144 12.74 12.48 -11.83
C PRO A 144 14.03 11.64 -11.86
N PRO A 145 15.15 12.03 -11.21
CA PRO A 145 16.35 11.19 -11.22
C PRO A 145 16.17 9.86 -10.47
N MET A 146 15.43 9.83 -9.35
CA MET A 146 15.14 8.57 -8.64
C MET A 146 14.29 7.61 -9.47
N ALA A 147 13.29 8.12 -10.19
CA ALA A 147 12.44 7.31 -11.06
C ALA A 147 13.20 6.78 -12.28
N ALA A 148 14.08 7.58 -12.88
CA ALA A 148 14.96 7.14 -13.96
C ALA A 148 15.91 6.03 -13.49
N HIS A 149 16.49 6.17 -12.30
CA HIS A 149 17.35 5.15 -11.70
C HIS A 149 16.59 3.84 -11.45
N ALA A 150 15.42 3.91 -10.79
CA ALA A 150 14.59 2.74 -10.51
C ALA A 150 14.13 2.04 -11.80
N ALA A 151 13.83 2.79 -12.86
CA ALA A 151 13.47 2.23 -14.17
C ALA A 151 14.65 1.48 -14.81
N ALA A 152 15.85 2.08 -14.80
CA ALA A 152 17.06 1.49 -15.37
C ALA A 152 17.51 0.24 -14.62
N GLU A 153 17.35 0.21 -13.29
CA GLU A 153 17.65 -0.97 -12.47
C GLU A 153 16.66 -2.11 -12.74
N SER A 154 15.37 -1.79 -12.85
CA SER A 154 14.32 -2.80 -12.87
C SER A 154 14.03 -3.37 -14.26
N ASN A 155 14.13 -2.56 -15.32
CA ASN A 155 13.80 -2.97 -16.69
C ASN A 155 15.09 -3.21 -17.50
N PRO A 156 15.32 -4.41 -18.10
CA PRO A 156 14.38 -5.52 -18.31
C PRO A 156 14.51 -6.69 -17.31
N LEU A 157 15.22 -6.52 -16.21
CA LEU A 157 15.68 -7.65 -15.38
C LEU A 157 14.62 -8.19 -14.41
N TYR A 158 13.72 -7.34 -13.91
CA TYR A 158 12.79 -7.71 -12.85
C TYR A 158 11.50 -8.33 -13.40
N PRO A 159 11.10 -9.53 -12.94
CA PRO A 159 9.87 -10.18 -13.40
C PRO A 159 8.64 -9.60 -12.69
N VAL A 160 8.20 -8.45 -13.20
CA VAL A 160 7.02 -7.73 -12.72
C VAL A 160 5.77 -8.09 -13.54
N PRO A 161 4.55 -8.03 -12.94
CA PRO A 161 3.30 -8.29 -13.67
C PRO A 161 3.04 -7.32 -14.84
N ARG A 162 3.54 -6.09 -14.74
CA ARG A 162 3.43 -5.04 -15.75
C ARG A 162 4.67 -4.17 -15.74
N LEU A 163 5.32 -4.00 -16.89
CA LEU A 163 6.45 -3.09 -17.03
C LEU A 163 5.99 -1.64 -16.85
N MET A 164 6.80 -0.86 -16.12
CA MET A 164 6.61 0.56 -15.86
C MET A 164 7.84 1.34 -16.30
N GLY A 165 7.61 2.45 -17.02
CA GLY A 165 8.66 3.42 -17.36
C GLY A 165 8.90 4.45 -16.26
N ALA A 166 9.88 5.32 -16.45
CA ALA A 166 10.26 6.35 -15.48
C ALA A 166 9.08 7.25 -15.07
N GLU A 167 8.21 7.66 -15.99
CA GLU A 167 7.03 8.49 -15.68
C GLU A 167 6.02 7.79 -14.75
N GLN A 168 5.81 6.49 -14.97
CA GLN A 168 4.92 5.69 -14.12
C GLN A 168 5.53 5.48 -12.74
N LEU A 169 6.85 5.25 -12.66
CA LEU A 169 7.55 5.17 -11.38
C LEU A 169 7.60 6.52 -10.65
N ALA A 170 7.76 7.63 -11.36
CA ALA A 170 7.67 8.99 -10.80
C ALA A 170 6.32 9.23 -10.12
N SER A 171 5.24 8.78 -10.74
CA SER A 171 3.90 8.82 -10.14
C SER A 171 3.80 7.99 -8.87
N MET A 172 4.53 6.88 -8.77
CA MET A 172 4.57 6.09 -7.53
C MET A 172 5.24 6.83 -6.38
N TYR A 173 6.30 7.61 -6.60
CA TYR A 173 6.89 8.43 -5.52
C TYR A 173 5.88 9.44 -4.95
N ARG A 174 5.02 10.03 -5.78
CA ARG A 174 3.93 10.91 -5.30
C ARG A 174 2.96 10.16 -4.39
N VAL A 175 2.57 8.94 -4.78
CA VAL A 175 1.68 8.09 -3.97
C VAL A 175 2.36 7.71 -2.64
N ILE A 176 3.64 7.34 -2.68
CA ILE A 176 4.43 6.97 -1.50
C ILE A 176 4.61 8.18 -0.56
N ALA A 177 4.75 9.38 -1.11
CA ALA A 177 4.78 10.63 -0.35
C ALA A 177 3.41 11.10 0.17
N GLY A 178 2.34 10.33 -0.09
CA GLY A 178 0.98 10.70 0.33
C GLY A 178 0.42 11.94 -0.37
N GLY A 179 0.98 12.31 -1.53
CA GLY A 179 0.62 13.53 -2.24
C GLY A 179 1.20 14.80 -1.64
N HIS A 180 2.19 14.69 -0.75
CA HIS A 180 2.86 15.83 -0.12
C HIS A 180 4.37 15.70 -0.27
N PHE A 181 5.00 16.66 -0.95
CA PHE A 181 6.46 16.76 -0.97
C PHE A 181 6.98 17.77 0.05
N ALA A 182 8.22 17.60 0.49
CA ALA A 182 8.84 18.46 1.50
C ALA A 182 9.06 19.91 1.01
N ASP A 183 9.17 20.11 -0.31
CA ASP A 183 9.27 21.40 -0.99
C ASP A 183 7.92 22.00 -1.41
N GLU A 184 6.81 21.29 -1.18
CA GLU A 184 5.48 21.86 -1.36
C GLU A 184 5.06 22.67 -0.12
N PRO A 185 4.49 23.87 -0.30
CA PRO A 185 4.01 24.65 0.82
C PRO A 185 2.95 23.85 1.57
N ALA A 186 3.12 23.69 2.89
CA ALA A 186 2.17 23.01 3.74
C ALA A 186 0.74 23.51 3.43
N VAL A 187 -0.11 22.62 2.93
CA VAL A 187 -1.52 22.93 2.67
C VAL A 187 -2.10 23.34 4.02
N ARG A 188 -2.39 24.63 4.18
CA ARG A 188 -3.03 25.14 5.40
C ARG A 188 -4.37 24.41 5.53
N ALA A 189 -4.49 23.53 6.51
CA ALA A 189 -5.76 22.98 6.94
C ALA A 189 -6.65 24.13 7.43
N GLY A 190 -7.42 24.76 6.53
CA GLY A 190 -8.20 25.95 6.91
C GLY A 190 -8.77 26.84 5.81
N GLU A 191 -8.74 26.48 4.52
CA GLU A 191 -9.43 27.27 3.48
C GLU A 191 -10.51 26.46 2.76
N GLY A 192 -11.46 25.97 3.54
CA GLY A 192 -12.65 25.28 3.05
C GLY A 192 -13.90 25.67 3.81
N GLN A 193 -14.14 26.97 4.06
CA GLN A 193 -15.49 27.51 4.32
C GLN A 193 -15.50 29.06 4.36
N ARG A 194 -15.30 29.77 3.23
CA ARG A 194 -15.85 31.13 3.14
C ARG A 194 -17.33 31.00 2.80
N ARG A 195 -18.17 31.05 3.83
CA ARG A 195 -19.63 31.19 3.71
C ARG A 195 -19.95 32.36 2.78
N SER A 196 -20.50 32.09 1.60
CA SER A 196 -21.37 33.03 0.92
C SER A 196 -22.62 33.17 1.79
N THR A 197 -22.71 34.24 2.56
CA THR A 197 -24.00 34.67 3.10
C THR A 197 -24.82 35.24 1.95
N GLU A 198 -25.40 34.37 1.13
CA GLU A 198 -26.49 34.77 0.24
C GLU A 198 -27.69 35.14 1.11
N ARG A 199 -28.03 36.43 1.10
CA ARG A 199 -29.27 36.94 1.66
C ARG A 199 -30.44 36.23 0.96
N PRO A 200 -31.41 35.65 1.69
CA PRO A 200 -32.55 35.02 1.07
C PRO A 200 -33.35 36.02 0.22
N SER A 201 -33.61 35.60 -1.02
CA SER A 201 -34.33 36.35 -2.03
C SER A 201 -35.72 36.74 -1.53
N ARG A 202 -36.24 37.86 -2.05
CA ARG A 202 -37.51 38.49 -1.63
C ARG A 202 -38.73 37.55 -1.75
N VAL A 203 -38.60 36.47 -2.51
CA VAL A 203 -39.65 35.47 -2.77
C VAL A 203 -39.82 34.51 -1.58
N ALA A 204 -38.72 34.14 -0.89
CA ALA A 204 -38.76 33.21 0.25
C ALA A 204 -39.47 33.81 1.49
N ARG A 205 -39.37 35.13 1.69
CA ARG A 205 -40.03 35.84 2.81
C ARG A 205 -41.55 35.88 2.72
N THR A 206 -42.13 35.68 1.53
CA THR A 206 -43.59 35.66 1.34
C THR A 206 -44.20 34.29 1.65
N ALA A 207 -43.42 33.21 1.52
CA ALA A 207 -43.89 31.85 1.80
C ALA A 207 -43.99 31.58 3.31
N GLU A 208 -43.01 32.02 4.09
CA GLU A 208 -42.99 31.83 5.55
C GLU A 208 -44.10 32.61 6.26
N ARG A 209 -44.51 33.77 5.73
CA ARG A 209 -45.66 34.54 6.25
C ARG A 209 -47.02 33.89 5.99
N LYS A 210 -47.17 33.08 4.94
CA LYS A 210 -48.43 32.38 4.64
C LYS A 210 -48.62 31.12 5.50
N VAL A 211 -47.53 30.43 5.86
CA VAL A 211 -47.59 29.26 6.75
C VAL A 211 -47.92 29.67 8.19
N ALA A 212 -47.40 30.81 8.66
CA ALA A 212 -47.74 31.34 9.99
C ALA A 212 -49.21 31.81 10.11
N ALA A 213 -49.86 32.22 9.01
CA ALA A 213 -51.23 32.71 9.03
C ALA A 213 -52.31 31.61 9.04
N TRP A 214 -51.96 30.36 8.69
CA TRP A 214 -52.90 29.23 8.69
C TRP A 214 -52.95 28.47 10.03
N SER A 215 -51.95 28.65 10.91
CA SER A 215 -51.93 28.06 12.26
C SER A 215 -52.65 28.89 13.34
N SER A 216 -53.19 30.06 12.99
CA SER A 216 -53.88 30.97 13.93
C SER A 216 -55.40 31.10 13.70
N LYS A 217 -56.01 30.21 12.92
CA LYS A 217 -57.48 30.08 12.78
C LYS A 217 -57.87 28.59 12.77
N LYS A 218 -58.00 27.92 13.92
CA LYS A 218 -59.29 27.78 14.62
C LYS A 218 -60.22 28.98 14.59
#